data_AF-A0ABD1B158-F1
#
_entry.id   AF-A0ABD1B158-F1
#
_cell.length_a   1.000
_cell.length_b   1.000
_cell.length_c   1.000
_cell.angle_alpha   90.00
_cell.angle_beta   90.00
_cell.angle_gamma   90.00
#
_symmetry.space_group_name_H-M   'P 1'
#
loop_
_entity.id
_entity.type
_entity.pdbx_description
1 polymer ?
#
loop_
_entity_poly.entity_id
_entity_poly.type
_entity_poly.pdbx_seq_one_letter_code
_entity_poly.pdbx_strand_id
1 'polypeptide(L)'
;MEYFKNKYDNPLVYVTENGYSSSGGDTLRHKAIVDPNRTDYLCSHLCFLRKAIKESGCNVKGYFAWSLGDNNEFCQGFSVRFGLSYVDFNNITADRDLKDSGKWYKGFLKAKVPENQTLLRSRSFLGQKKVTDA
;
A
#
# COMPACT_ATOMS: atom_id res chain seq x y z
N MET A 1 -11.84 -0.34 10.90
CA MET A 1 -13.12 -0.46 10.15
C MET A 1 -14.31 -0.81 11.04
N GLU A 2 -14.16 -1.71 12.02
CA GLU A 2 -15.27 -2.09 12.92
C GLU A 2 -15.91 -0.92 13.66
N TYR A 3 -15.12 0.06 14.11
CA TYR A 3 -15.66 1.29 14.69
C TYR A 3 -16.65 1.98 13.75
N PHE A 4 -16.28 2.18 12.47
CA PHE A 4 -17.15 2.80 11.47
C PHE A 4 -18.43 1.98 11.25
N LYS A 5 -18.28 0.65 11.16
CA LYS A 5 -19.40 -0.26 11.04
C LYS A 5 -20.39 -0.09 12.19
N ASN A 6 -19.92 -0.15 13.43
CA ASN A 6 -20.78 -0.15 14.62
C ASN A 6 -21.34 1.25 14.92
N LYS A 7 -20.58 2.31 14.62
CA LYS A 7 -20.97 3.69 14.92
C LYS A 7 -21.93 4.27 13.88
N TYR A 8 -21.81 3.88 12.62
CA TYR A 8 -22.51 4.50 11.49
C TYR A 8 -23.39 3.51 10.69
N ASP A 9 -23.82 2.42 11.33
CA ASP A 9 -24.73 1.42 10.73
C ASP A 9 -24.21 0.78 9.44
N ASN A 10 -22.96 0.31 9.48
CA ASN A 10 -22.27 -0.41 8.40
C ASN A 10 -22.43 0.23 7.01
N PRO A 11 -22.08 1.52 6.85
CA PRO A 11 -22.31 2.22 5.61
C PRO A 11 -21.44 1.63 4.49
N LEU A 12 -21.83 1.88 3.25
CA LEU A 12 -20.97 1.61 2.10
C LEU A 12 -19.71 2.47 2.18
N VAL A 13 -18.54 1.83 2.24
CA VAL A 13 -17.23 2.51 2.34
C VAL A 13 -16.37 2.27 1.10
N TYR A 14 -15.75 3.35 0.64
CA TYR A 14 -14.59 3.33 -0.25
C TYR A 14 -13.41 3.93 0.50
N VAL A 15 -12.28 3.21 0.56
CA VAL A 15 -11.03 3.79 1.06
C VAL A 15 -10.44 4.61 -0.09
N THR A 16 -10.78 5.89 -0.13
CA THR A 16 -10.43 6.80 -1.22
C THR A 16 -8.96 7.18 -1.24
N GLU A 17 -8.26 7.03 -0.12
CA GLU A 17 -6.84 7.33 -0.02
C GLU A 17 -6.17 6.46 1.05
N ASN A 18 -5.05 5.84 0.68
CA ASN A 18 -4.12 5.21 1.60
C ASN A 18 -2.77 4.99 0.91
N GLY A 19 -1.66 5.17 1.61
CA GLY A 19 -0.33 5.08 1.00
C GLY A 19 0.82 5.17 1.98
N TYR A 20 2.04 5.13 1.46
CA TYR A 20 3.27 5.19 2.24
C TYR A 20 4.26 6.18 1.61
N SER A 21 4.69 7.18 2.40
CA SER A 21 5.72 8.13 2.00
C SER A 21 7.11 7.52 2.13
N SER A 22 7.93 7.74 1.11
CA SER A 22 9.39 7.59 1.19
C SER A 22 10.04 8.96 1.06
N SER A 23 11.29 9.07 1.51
CA SER A 23 12.09 10.27 1.27
C SER A 23 12.19 10.55 -0.24
N GLY A 24 12.07 11.81 -0.62
CA GLY A 24 11.86 12.25 -2.00
C GLY A 24 12.91 13.20 -2.56
N GLY A 25 13.70 13.88 -1.70
CA GLY A 25 14.71 14.89 -2.05
C GLY A 25 15.86 14.35 -2.93
N ASP A 26 17.11 14.35 -2.43
CA ASP A 26 18.28 13.89 -3.20
C ASP A 26 18.36 12.36 -3.38
N THR A 27 17.22 11.67 -3.31
CA THR A 27 17.16 10.23 -3.47
C THR A 27 17.40 9.87 -4.94
N LEU A 28 18.56 9.25 -5.18
CA LEU A 28 18.93 8.73 -6.51
C LEU A 28 17.83 7.81 -7.06
N ARG A 29 17.55 7.92 -8.36
CA ARG A 29 16.52 7.13 -9.08
C ARG A 29 16.53 5.64 -8.72
N HIS A 30 17.70 4.99 -8.75
CA HIS A 30 17.82 3.56 -8.45
C HIS A 30 17.44 3.20 -7.01
N LYS A 31 17.57 4.13 -6.06
CA LYS A 31 17.11 3.96 -4.67
C LYS A 31 15.62 4.26 -4.54
N ALA A 32 15.10 5.24 -5.28
CA ALA A 32 13.69 5.60 -5.25
C ALA A 32 12.78 4.51 -5.83
N ILE A 33 13.27 3.71 -6.78
CA ILE A 33 12.55 2.60 -7.42
C ILE A 33 12.45 1.37 -6.50
N VAL A 34 13.47 1.14 -5.65
CA VAL A 34 13.53 0.00 -4.72
C VAL A 34 12.91 0.41 -3.38
N ASP A 35 11.61 0.16 -3.22
CA ASP A 35 10.80 0.69 -2.13
C ASP A 35 10.04 -0.41 -1.33
N PRO A 36 10.75 -1.39 -0.73
CA PRO A 36 10.13 -2.55 -0.08
C PRO A 36 9.17 -2.17 1.06
N ASN A 37 9.46 -1.09 1.80
CA ASN A 37 8.60 -0.61 2.89
C ASN A 37 7.20 -0.21 2.40
N ARG A 38 7.09 0.37 1.19
CA ARG A 38 5.80 0.70 0.58
C ARG A 38 5.04 -0.56 0.23
N THR A 39 5.71 -1.57 -0.33
CA THR A 39 5.14 -2.89 -0.59
C THR A 39 4.59 -3.54 0.68
N ASP A 40 5.40 -3.58 1.74
CA ASP A 40 5.01 -4.19 3.02
C ASP A 40 3.82 -3.46 3.66
N TYR A 41 3.80 -2.12 3.60
CA TYR A 41 2.69 -1.31 4.08
C TYR A 41 1.39 -1.63 3.33
N LEU A 42 1.41 -1.56 2.00
CA LEU A 42 0.22 -1.81 1.17
C LEU A 42 -0.29 -3.24 1.35
N CYS A 43 0.61 -4.23 1.35
CA CYS A 43 0.29 -5.63 1.59
C CYS A 43 -0.39 -5.83 2.95
N SER A 44 0.20 -5.28 4.01
CA SER A 44 -0.33 -5.39 5.37
C SER A 44 -1.70 -4.73 5.48
N HIS A 45 -1.86 -3.50 4.96
CA HIS A 45 -3.13 -2.79 5.00
C HIS A 45 -4.23 -3.55 4.27
N LEU A 46 -3.97 -4.01 3.05
CA LEU A 46 -4.93 -4.78 2.25
C LEU A 46 -5.29 -6.12 2.89
N CYS A 47 -4.34 -6.78 3.57
CA CYS A 47 -4.62 -7.98 4.35
C CYS A 47 -5.61 -7.68 5.48
N PHE A 48 -5.37 -6.65 6.30
CA PHE A 48 -6.30 -6.26 7.38
C PHE A 48 -7.65 -5.78 6.85
N LEU A 49 -7.66 -5.07 5.72
CA LEU A 49 -8.90 -4.64 5.06
C LEU A 49 -9.73 -5.85 4.61
N ARG A 50 -9.08 -6.87 4.01
CA ARG A 50 -9.73 -8.14 3.67
C ARG A 50 -10.29 -8.83 4.91
N LYS A 51 -9.55 -8.87 6.04
CA LYS A 51 -10.06 -9.44 7.30
C LYS A 51 -11.30 -8.69 7.77
N ALA A 52 -11.27 -7.36 7.79
CA ALA A 52 -12.42 -6.55 8.19
C ALA A 52 -13.67 -6.81 7.32
N ILE A 53 -13.48 -7.04 6.02
CA ILE A 53 -14.58 -7.39 5.09
C ILE A 53 -15.09 -8.81 5.36
N LYS A 54 -14.19 -9.79 5.46
CA LYS A 54 -14.54 -11.22 5.50
C LYS A 54 -14.96 -11.72 6.88
N GLU A 55 -14.26 -11.30 7.92
CA GLU A 55 -14.45 -11.77 9.30
C GLU A 55 -15.41 -10.84 10.04
N SER A 56 -15.25 -9.52 9.90
CA SER A 56 -16.06 -8.54 10.65
C SER A 56 -17.28 -8.01 9.86
N GLY A 57 -17.44 -8.38 8.58
CA GLY A 57 -18.60 -7.98 7.76
C GLY A 57 -18.69 -6.47 7.44
N CYS A 58 -17.55 -5.76 7.42
CA CYS A 58 -17.53 -4.34 7.05
C CYS A 58 -17.86 -4.16 5.57
N ASN A 59 -18.78 -3.25 5.23
CA ASN A 59 -19.23 -2.99 3.87
C ASN A 59 -18.25 -2.10 3.07
N VAL A 60 -17.07 -2.62 2.75
CA VAL A 60 -16.07 -1.93 1.92
C VAL A 60 -16.13 -2.44 0.48
N LYS A 61 -16.17 -1.52 -0.50
CA LYS A 61 -16.27 -1.87 -1.94
C LYS A 61 -15.09 -1.41 -2.79
N GLY A 62 -14.22 -0.56 -2.28
CA GLY A 62 -13.04 -0.14 -3.02
C GLY A 62 -11.93 0.39 -2.13
N TYR A 63 -10.74 0.36 -2.71
CA TYR A 63 -9.51 0.87 -2.13
C TYR A 63 -8.70 1.53 -3.24
N PHE A 64 -8.25 2.75 -2.99
CA PHE A 64 -7.50 3.57 -3.92
C PHE A 64 -6.14 3.90 -3.31
N ALA A 65 -5.08 3.36 -3.89
CA ALA A 65 -3.71 3.60 -3.44
C ALA A 65 -3.30 5.03 -3.82
N TRP A 66 -2.86 5.80 -2.81
CA TRP A 66 -2.18 7.07 -3.01
C TRP A 66 -0.67 6.82 -3.11
N SER A 67 -0.05 7.01 -4.27
CA SER A 67 -0.62 7.53 -5.52
C SER A 67 -0.08 6.79 -6.73
N LEU A 68 -0.64 7.06 -7.92
CA LEU A 68 -0.18 6.40 -9.16
C LEU A 68 1.30 6.71 -9.46
N GLY A 69 1.73 7.95 -9.21
CA GLY A 69 3.10 8.40 -9.43
C GLY A 69 3.48 9.51 -8.47
N ASP A 70 4.78 9.70 -8.29
CA ASP A 70 5.30 10.78 -7.45
C ASP A 70 4.75 12.13 -7.91
N ASN A 71 4.29 12.92 -6.95
CA ASN A 71 3.59 14.16 -7.18
C ASN A 71 4.01 15.23 -6.15
N ASN A 72 3.36 16.40 -6.17
CA ASN A 72 3.57 17.45 -5.18
C ASN A 72 2.70 17.20 -3.94
N GLU A 73 3.34 16.93 -2.80
CA GLU A 73 2.67 16.56 -1.55
C GLU A 73 2.45 17.80 -0.66
N PHE A 74 1.76 18.80 -1.21
CA PHE A 74 1.32 20.03 -0.54
C PHE A 74 2.46 20.74 0.21
N CYS A 75 2.37 20.85 1.54
CA CYS A 75 3.35 21.50 2.39
C CYS A 75 4.73 20.84 2.35
N GLN A 76 4.81 19.57 1.93
CA GLN A 76 6.07 18.85 1.76
C GLN A 76 6.66 19.04 0.35
N GLY A 77 5.90 19.59 -0.58
CA GLY A 77 6.32 19.74 -1.98
C GLY A 77 6.83 18.41 -2.54
N PHE A 78 8.07 18.42 -3.04
CA PHE A 78 8.73 17.24 -3.63
C PHE A 78 9.70 16.52 -2.68
N SER A 79 9.73 16.88 -1.40
CA SER A 79 10.65 16.31 -0.41
C SER A 79 10.31 14.87 -0.02
N VAL A 80 9.08 14.43 -0.33
CA VAL A 80 8.57 13.08 -0.10
C VAL A 80 7.91 12.54 -1.36
N ARG A 81 7.78 11.21 -1.42
CA ARG A 81 7.28 10.47 -2.58
C ARG A 81 6.29 9.42 -2.12
N PHE A 82 5.06 9.45 -2.64
CA PHE A 82 4.03 8.42 -2.38
C PHE A 82 3.79 7.48 -3.56
N GLY A 83 4.27 7.84 -4.75
CA GLY A 83 3.87 7.20 -5.99
C GLY A 83 4.29 5.74 -6.10
N LEU A 84 3.44 4.93 -6.73
CA LEU A 84 3.76 3.59 -7.24
C LEU A 84 4.71 3.64 -8.46
N SER A 85 4.81 4.81 -9.10
CA SER A 85 5.80 5.10 -10.13
C SER A 85 6.69 6.27 -9.73
N TYR A 86 7.97 6.15 -10.05
CA TYR A 86 8.95 7.21 -9.92
C TYR A 86 8.71 8.26 -11.01
N VAL A 87 8.78 9.53 -10.62
CA VAL A 87 8.75 10.68 -11.54
C VAL A 87 10.02 11.49 -11.33
N ASP A 88 10.76 11.71 -12.41
CA ASP A 88 11.88 12.65 -12.42
C ASP A 88 11.32 14.08 -12.52
N PHE A 89 11.36 14.82 -11.42
CA PHE A 89 10.85 16.19 -11.37
C PHE A 89 11.74 17.19 -12.14
N ASN A 90 13.01 16.84 -12.41
CA ASN A 90 13.90 17.66 -13.22
C ASN A 90 13.73 17.38 -14.72
N ASN A 91 13.07 16.28 -15.08
CA ASN A 91 12.80 15.90 -16.46
C ASN A 91 11.41 15.24 -16.58
N ILE A 92 10.37 16.05 -16.48
CA ILE A 92 8.98 15.57 -16.44
C ILE A 92 8.50 14.89 -17.74
N THR A 93 9.21 15.08 -18.85
CA THR A 93 8.90 14.46 -20.15
C THR A 93 9.52 13.07 -20.29
N ALA A 94 10.41 12.67 -19.37
CA ALA A 94 10.95 11.33 -19.35
C ALA A 94 9.88 10.29 -18.94
N ASP A 95 10.11 9.05 -19.38
CA ASP A 95 9.27 7.92 -19.00
C ASP A 95 9.28 7.71 -17.47
N ARG A 96 8.11 7.37 -16.93
CA ARG A 96 7.96 7.03 -15.51
C ARG A 96 8.35 5.59 -15.27
N ASP A 97 9.12 5.34 -14.22
CA ASP A 97 9.49 3.97 -13.86
C ASP A 97 8.56 3.41 -12.80
N LEU A 98 8.05 2.21 -13.05
CA LEU A 98 7.29 1.50 -12.02
C LEU A 98 8.23 1.08 -10.89
N LYS A 99 7.91 1.49 -9.66
CA LYS A 99 8.64 1.07 -8.46
C LYS A 99 8.35 -0.39 -8.14
N ASP A 100 9.11 -0.99 -7.25
CA ASP A 100 8.87 -2.37 -6.83
C ASP A 100 7.47 -2.54 -6.22
N SER A 101 7.02 -1.56 -5.44
CA SER A 101 5.64 -1.50 -4.96
C SER A 101 4.60 -1.41 -6.09
N GLY A 102 4.86 -0.65 -7.14
CA GLY A 102 3.97 -0.57 -8.30
C GLY A 102 3.90 -1.89 -9.08
N LYS A 103 5.04 -2.57 -9.24
CA LYS A 103 5.11 -3.91 -9.84
C LYS A 103 4.35 -4.92 -8.98
N TRP A 104 4.54 -4.86 -7.67
CA TRP A 104 3.81 -5.70 -6.71
C TRP A 104 2.30 -5.43 -6.77
N TYR A 105 1.87 -4.16 -6.76
CA TYR A 105 0.46 -3.78 -6.81
C TYR A 105 -0.21 -4.27 -8.09
N LYS A 106 0.47 -4.14 -9.24
CA LYS A 106 0.04 -4.73 -10.51
C LYS A 106 -0.12 -6.25 -10.42
N GLY A 107 0.80 -6.94 -9.74
CA GLY A 107 0.71 -8.38 -9.49
C GLY A 107 -0.47 -8.74 -8.61
N PHE A 108 -0.67 -8.01 -7.51
CA PHE A 108 -1.80 -8.16 -6.58
C PHE A 108 -3.14 -8.03 -7.32
N LEU A 109 -3.31 -7.00 -8.16
CA LEU A 109 -4.54 -6.79 -8.92
C LEU A 109 -4.83 -7.89 -9.95
N LYS A 110 -3.79 -8.55 -10.48
CA LYS A 110 -3.93 -9.65 -11.45
C LYS A 110 -4.11 -11.01 -10.79
N ALA A 111 -3.78 -11.15 -9.51
CA ALA A 111 -3.86 -12.42 -8.82
C ALA A 111 -5.31 -12.92 -8.80
N LYS A 112 -5.53 -14.14 -9.29
CA LYS A 112 -6.80 -14.84 -9.07
C LYS A 112 -6.88 -15.14 -7.58
N VAL A 113 -7.90 -14.63 -6.90
CA VAL A 113 -8.15 -14.94 -5.49
C VAL A 113 -8.51 -16.42 -5.40
N PRO A 114 -7.66 -17.29 -4.82
CA PRO A 114 -8.06 -18.67 -4.58
C PRO A 114 -9.20 -18.67 -3.55
N GLU A 115 -10.23 -19.48 -3.77
CA GLU A 115 -11.42 -19.53 -2.90
C GLU A 115 -11.07 -19.75 -1.42
N ASN A 116 -9.96 -20.45 -1.14
CA ASN A 116 -9.53 -20.86 0.19
C ASN A 116 -8.15 -20.30 0.60
N GLN A 117 -7.91 -19.01 0.38
CA GLN A 117 -6.65 -18.39 0.84
C GLN A 117 -6.73 -18.01 2.33
N THR A 118 -6.17 -18.87 3.18
CA THR A 118 -5.79 -18.54 4.56
C THR A 118 -4.69 -17.48 4.51
N LEU A 119 -4.78 -16.47 5.37
CA LEU A 119 -3.89 -15.30 5.37
C LEU A 119 -2.42 -15.71 5.52
N LEU A 120 -1.70 -15.84 4.42
CA LEU A 120 -0.26 -15.96 4.46
C LEU A 120 0.31 -14.58 4.74
N ARG A 121 0.65 -14.31 6.01
CA ARG A 121 1.59 -13.24 6.36
C ARG A 121 2.83 -13.39 5.48
N SER A 122 3.33 -12.29 4.93
CA SER A 122 4.52 -12.31 4.10
C SER A 122 5.67 -13.03 4.83
N ARG A 123 6.47 -13.80 4.08
CA ARG A 123 7.62 -14.53 4.62
C ARG A 123 8.63 -13.62 5.35
N SER A 124 8.60 -12.32 5.10
CA SER A 124 9.40 -11.30 5.81
C SER A 124 9.10 -11.20 7.31
N PHE A 125 7.90 -11.59 7.78
CA PHE A 125 7.55 -11.60 9.21
C PHE A 125 7.79 -12.93 9.92
N LEU A 126 8.01 -14.02 9.19
CA LEU A 126 8.29 -15.34 9.78
C LEU A 126 9.70 -15.44 10.40
N GLY A 127 10.56 -14.44 10.17
CA GLY A 127 11.93 -14.37 10.70
C GLY A 127 12.07 -13.82 12.12
N GLN A 128 11.01 -13.28 12.74
CA GLN A 128 11.09 -12.81 14.13
C GLN A 128 10.61 -13.92 15.08
N LYS A 129 11.61 -14.52 15.72
CA LYS A 129 11.53 -15.63 16.68
C LYS A 129 10.39 -15.47 17.69
N LYS A 130 9.79 -16.63 18.01
CA LYS A 130 9.07 -16.92 19.26
C LYS A 130 9.81 -16.29 20.45
N VAL A 131 9.15 -15.40 21.18
CA VAL A 131 9.41 -15.25 22.61
C VAL A 131 8.43 -16.19 23.30
N THR A 132 9.02 -17.20 23.91
CA THR A 132 8.39 -18.27 24.68
C THR A 132 7.76 -17.75 25.97
N ASP A 133 6.72 -18.45 26.39
CA ASP A 133 6.00 -18.42 27.67
C ASP A 133 6.73 -17.84 28.89
N ALA A 134 6.10 -16.84 29.52
CA ALA A 134 6.01 -16.60 30.97
C ALA A 134 4.85 -15.61 31.23
#